data_AF-A0A967SCN6-F1
#
_entry.id   AF-A0A967SCN6-F1
#
_cell.length_a   1.000
_cell.length_b   1.000
_cell.length_c   1.000
_cell.angle_alpha   90.00
_cell.angle_beta   90.00
_cell.angle_gamma   90.00
#
_symmetry.space_group_name_H-M   'P 1'
#
loop_
_entity.id
_entity.type
_entity.pdbx_description
1 polymer ?
#
loop_
_entity_poly.entity_id
_entity_poly.type
_entity_poly.pdbx_seq_one_letter_code
_entity_poly.pdbx_strand_id
1 'polypeptide(L)'
;LEVTEPARKLRVAGVDAVSIVESPRSRSRMGALSAALIIEREVGIETIVHYTCRDKNMLGMISDLLGAAAAGIRNILVVSG
;
A
#
# COMPACT_ATOMS: atom_id res chain seq x y z
N LEU A 1 7.68 -13.03 2.25
CA LEU A 1 9.02 -12.72 1.71
C LEU A 1 9.04 -12.49 0.19
N GLU A 2 7.93 -12.66 -0.54
CA GLU A 2 7.90 -12.41 -2.01
C GLU A 2 7.75 -10.92 -2.39
N VAL A 3 7.07 -10.10 -1.56
CA VAL A 3 6.71 -8.72 -1.92
C VAL A 3 7.86 -7.70 -1.74
N THR A 4 8.83 -7.99 -0.88
CA THR A 4 9.91 -7.06 -0.52
C THR A 4 11.11 -7.13 -1.46
N GLU A 5 11.29 -8.23 -2.17
CA GLU A 5 12.44 -8.44 -3.05
C GLU A 5 12.43 -7.51 -4.29
N PRO A 6 11.29 -7.31 -4.99
CA PRO A 6 11.19 -6.29 -6.03
C PRO A 6 11.44 -4.87 -5.49
N ALA A 7 10.87 -4.55 -4.32
CA ALA A 7 11.03 -3.24 -3.69
C ALA A 7 12.50 -2.96 -3.32
N ARG A 8 13.24 -3.99 -2.87
CA ARG A 8 14.67 -3.87 -2.56
C ARG A 8 15.50 -3.57 -3.83
N LYS A 9 15.18 -4.20 -4.96
CA LYS A 9 15.83 -3.90 -6.25
C LYS A 9 15.59 -2.46 -6.68
N LEU A 10 14.35 -1.97 -6.55
CA LEU A 10 13.99 -0.59 -6.86
C LEU A 10 14.71 0.41 -5.95
N ARG A 11 14.83 0.12 -4.65
CA ARG A 11 15.59 0.97 -3.72
C ARG A 11 17.07 1.07 -4.12
N VAL A 12 17.71 -0.04 -4.48
CA VAL A 12 19.11 -0.04 -4.94
C VAL A 12 19.28 0.74 -6.25
N ALA A 13 18.26 0.73 -7.11
CA ALA A 13 18.25 1.52 -8.34
C ALA A 13 18.04 3.03 -8.11
N GLY A 14 17.82 3.48 -6.87
CA GLY A 14 17.64 4.89 -6.52
C GLY A 14 16.23 5.42 -6.77
N VAL A 15 15.21 4.56 -6.75
CA VAL A 15 13.80 4.98 -6.85
C VAL A 15 13.33 5.64 -5.55
N ASP A 16 12.66 6.78 -5.66
CA ASP A 16 12.19 7.56 -4.51
C ASP A 16 10.98 6.91 -3.80
N ALA A 17 10.02 6.40 -4.58
CA ALA A 17 8.81 5.79 -4.05
C ALA A 17 8.27 4.67 -4.96
N VAL A 18 7.55 3.73 -4.36
CA VAL A 18 6.90 2.61 -5.09
C VAL A 18 5.38 2.70 -4.99
N SER A 19 4.72 2.64 -6.14
CA SER A 19 3.25 2.58 -6.18
C SER A 19 2.76 1.16 -5.93
N ILE A 20 1.84 1.01 -4.98
CA ILE A 20 1.20 -0.25 -4.64
C ILE A 20 -0.27 -0.17 -5.04
N VAL A 21 -0.65 -0.96 -6.04
CA VAL A 21 -2.00 -0.95 -6.58
C VAL A 21 -2.87 -1.97 -5.86
N GLU A 22 -4.01 -1.51 -5.35
CA GLU A 22 -5.03 -2.40 -4.80
C GLU A 22 -5.64 -3.26 -5.92
N SER A 23 -5.58 -4.58 -5.75
CA SER A 23 -5.89 -5.53 -6.82
C SER A 23 -7.36 -5.44 -7.22
N PRO A 24 -7.71 -5.01 -8.44
CA PRO A 24 -9.08 -5.04 -8.90
C PRO A 24 -9.43 -6.49 -9.22
N ARG A 25 -10.53 -7.00 -8.64
CA ARG A 25 -11.15 -8.32 -8.87
C ARG A 25 -10.55 -9.50 -8.08
N SER A 26 -11.16 -9.80 -6.93
CA SER A 26 -11.38 -11.15 -6.35
C SER A 26 -10.22 -12.16 -6.39
N ARG A 27 -8.97 -11.69 -6.33
CA ARG A 27 -7.81 -12.56 -6.10
C ARG A 27 -7.44 -12.48 -4.63
N SER A 28 -7.30 -13.64 -4.00
CA SER A 28 -6.75 -13.73 -2.64
C SER A 28 -5.29 -13.31 -2.69
N ARG A 29 -5.04 -12.04 -2.36
CA ARG A 29 -3.72 -11.42 -2.23
C ARG A 29 -3.71 -10.56 -0.98
N MET A 30 -2.52 -10.30 -0.47
CA MET A 30 -2.33 -9.33 0.60
C MET A 30 -2.89 -7.96 0.18
N GLY A 31 -3.61 -7.31 1.09
CA GLY A 31 -4.13 -5.95 0.86
C GLY A 31 -3.01 -4.95 0.61
N ALA A 32 -3.29 -3.91 -0.18
CA ALA A 32 -2.30 -2.92 -0.59
C ALA A 32 -1.69 -2.18 0.62
N LEU A 33 -2.51 -1.80 1.61
CA LEU A 33 -2.05 -1.17 2.86
C LEU A 33 -1.10 -2.09 3.65
N SER A 34 -1.39 -3.39 3.73
CA SER A 34 -0.54 -4.33 4.44
C SER A 34 0.79 -4.55 3.71
N ALA A 35 0.76 -4.64 2.37
CA ALA A 35 1.96 -4.77 1.57
C ALA A 35 2.86 -3.52 1.69
N ALA A 36 2.26 -2.34 1.62
CA ALA A 36 2.93 -1.06 1.83
C ALA A 36 3.63 -1.00 3.20
N LEU A 37 2.91 -1.38 4.26
CA LEU A 37 3.48 -1.39 5.62
C LEU A 37 4.70 -2.30 5.74
N ILE A 38 4.66 -3.49 5.14
CA ILE A 38 5.78 -4.43 5.16
C ILE A 38 6.96 -3.86 4.37
N ILE A 39 6.71 -3.28 3.19
CA ILE A 39 7.76 -2.68 2.36
C ILE A 39 8.43 -1.51 3.08
N GLU A 40 7.67 -0.58 3.64
CA GLU A 40 8.24 0.58 4.34
C GLU A 40 9.04 0.13 5.58
N ARG A 41 8.55 -0.86 6.33
CA ARG A 41 9.24 -1.36 7.53
C ARG A 41 10.51 -2.16 7.22
N GLU A 42 10.48 -3.05 6.23
CA GLU A 42 11.58 -3.97 5.96
C GLU A 42 12.60 -3.40 4.95
N VAL A 43 12.13 -2.63 3.97
CA VAL A 43 12.96 -2.11 2.88
C VAL A 43 13.26 -0.63 3.08
N GLY A 44 12.41 0.14 3.76
CA GLY A 44 12.63 1.56 3.99
C GLY A 44 12.60 2.37 2.68
N ILE A 45 11.75 1.98 1.74
CA ILE A 45 11.41 2.77 0.55
C ILE A 45 9.97 3.26 0.72
N GLU A 46 9.71 4.52 0.38
CA GLU A 46 8.40 5.13 0.52
C GLU A 46 7.38 4.45 -0.41
N THR A 47 6.15 4.25 0.07
CA THR A 47 5.09 3.61 -0.72
C THR A 47 3.94 4.57 -0.98
N ILE A 48 3.37 4.52 -2.18
CA ILE A 48 2.15 5.25 -2.55
C ILE A 48 1.03 4.23 -2.75
N VAL A 49 0.07 4.21 -1.82
CA VAL A 49 -0.99 3.20 -1.82
C VAL A 49 -2.18 3.68 -2.62
N HIS A 50 -2.54 2.96 -3.69
CA HIS A 50 -3.76 3.25 -4.44
C HIS A 50 -4.95 2.62 -3.71
N TYR A 51 -5.74 3.46 -3.05
CA TYR A 51 -6.85 3.03 -2.22
C TYR A 51 -8.17 3.14 -3.00
N THR A 52 -8.80 2.01 -3.30
CA THR A 52 -10.05 1.97 -4.08
C THR A 52 -11.28 2.07 -3.18
N CYS A 53 -12.22 2.95 -3.54
CA CYS A 53 -13.44 3.19 -2.76
C CYS A 53 -14.62 2.28 -3.13
N ARG A 54 -14.67 1.73 -4.35
CA ARG A 54 -15.82 0.99 -4.92
C ARG A 54 -16.45 -0.07 -4.00
N ASP A 55 -15.62 -0.87 -3.34
CA ASP A 55 -16.08 -2.03 -2.56
C ASP A 55 -16.08 -1.79 -1.03
N LYS A 56 -15.90 -0.54 -0.59
CA LYS A 56 -15.75 -0.19 0.82
C LYS A 56 -16.84 0.77 1.27
N ASN A 57 -17.35 0.56 2.48
CA ASN A 57 -18.26 1.51 3.12
C ASN A 57 -17.49 2.62 3.84
N MET A 58 -18.15 3.74 4.14
CA MET A 58 -17.50 4.91 4.75
C MET A 58 -16.77 4.61 6.06
N LEU A 59 -17.38 3.81 6.95
CA LEU A 59 -16.78 3.47 8.25
C LEU A 59 -15.54 2.58 8.07
N GLY A 60 -15.60 1.61 7.15
CA GLY A 60 -14.46 0.80 6.75
C GLY A 60 -13.33 1.66 6.21
N MET A 61 -13.64 2.63 5.34
CA MET A 61 -12.64 3.56 4.82
C MET A 61 -11.99 4.41 5.90
N ILE A 62 -12.78 4.97 6.81
CA ILE A 62 -12.24 5.73 7.94
C ILE A 62 -11.34 4.85 8.82
N SER A 63 -11.76 3.62 9.12
CA SER A 63 -10.98 2.67 9.91
C SER A 63 -9.64 2.33 9.24
N ASP A 64 -9.66 2.05 7.93
CA ASP A 64 -8.46 1.73 7.16
C ASP A 64 -7.48 2.90 7.14
N LEU A 65 -7.96 4.12 6.87
CA LEU A 65 -7.13 5.32 6.79
C LEU A 65 -6.55 5.70 8.16
N LEU A 66 -7.32 5.57 9.23
CA LEU A 66 -6.81 5.76 10.60
C LEU A 66 -5.73 4.72 10.94
N GLY A 67 -5.97 3.45 10.57
CA GLY A 67 -5.00 2.37 10.74
C GLY A 67 -3.71 2.62 9.95
N ALA A 68 -3.83 3.07 8.70
CA ALA A 68 -2.70 3.42 7.83
C ALA A 68 -1.87 4.56 8.44
N ALA A 69 -2.53 5.65 8.86
CA ALA A 69 -1.87 6.79 9.50
C ALA A 69 -1.17 6.38 10.81
N ALA A 70 -1.81 5.58 11.66
CA ALA A 70 -1.22 5.06 12.89
C ALA A 70 -0.03 4.14 12.63
N ALA A 71 -0.04 3.41 11.52
CA ALA A 71 1.05 2.52 11.12
C ALA A 71 2.23 3.25 10.46
N GLY A 72 2.08 4.55 10.16
CA GLY A 72 3.12 5.39 9.54
C GLY A 72 2.98 5.57 8.04
N ILE A 73 1.95 4.99 7.40
CA ILE A 73 1.71 5.19 5.96
C ILE A 73 1.12 6.60 5.76
N ARG A 74 1.79 7.41 4.93
CA ARG A 74 1.41 8.82 4.71
C ARG A 74 0.95 9.13 3.30
N ASN A 75 1.29 8.28 2.33
CA ASN A 75 1.02 8.55 0.92
C ASN A 75 -0.06 7.59 0.41
N ILE A 76 -1.28 8.12 0.31
CA ILE A 76 -2.45 7.38 -0.15
C ILE A 76 -3.04 8.12 -1.35
N LEU A 77 -3.12 7.44 -2.47
CA LEU A 77 -3.83 7.90 -3.66
C LEU A 77 -5.23 7.30 -3.64
N VAL A 78 -6.22 8.10 -3.26
CA VAL A 78 -7.62 7.68 -3.25
C VAL A 78 -8.17 7.70 -4.67
N VAL A 79 -8.75 6.58 -5.10
CA VAL A 79 -9.36 6.43 -6.43
C VAL A 79 -10.76 5.84 -6.31
N SER A 80 -11.66 6.23 -7.22
CA SER A 80 -13.03 5.72 -7.23
C SER A 80 -13.10 4.20 -7.38
N GLY A 81 -12.15 3.63 -8.14
CA GLY A 81 -12.11 2.22 -8.50
C GLY A 81 -13.02 1.89 -9.67
#